data_AF-A0A7R9Z3Z4-F1
#
_entry.id   AF-A0A7R9Z3Z4-F1
#
_cell.length_a   1.000
_cell.length_b   1.000
_cell.length_c   1.000
_cell.angle_alpha   90.00
_cell.angle_beta   90.00
_cell.angle_gamma   90.00
#
_symmetry.space_group_name_H-M   'P 1'
#
loop_
_entity.id
_entity.type
_entity.pdbx_description
1 polymer ?
#
loop_
_entity_poly.entity_id
_entity_poly.type
_entity_poly.pdbx_seq_one_letter_code
_entity_poly.pdbx_strand_id
1 'polypeptide(L)'
;AAMSNLAIEHGYARLASMVSCCGEECRSDIRMQIEPLHENGATNVIPANILRVYSLLGGDEGVEENLYKSGATSFDWRRRFALKLLCSDDVAALSSLSEMYESDCERGVAPLPIPRYAIHSSGHSAKNIRCILYTLLSLGNTQRADGMMSHVISPLSHTPSPHDYSYSFHLASALMSMDASTELSGNEMAVVVDAYVMQLICEGYWEWAVYVCLCSGVRSKRSRQLWLSKANDIVERNCTRGFDRQRSFLENEVGLPTSWFDKALAMHCAYNKDHFGYANCMAQISPEISMEMFEEMMTPDVLFRGRAQELMRRMEALKNDVSSWQLLNKDGVLYQFLFICKEVLDISQLSHSARMQHSARAQELVLYLRELKTRIEGDNAPCYKGGSFGTGLDETSSIPRSVCNAELLSCACLLEMRLIALSQGASVFMEHAGSQWRRLKVASELVSFSCTDAEWSYSADAIGAFNVFQGVCGVV
;
A
#
# COMPACT_ATOMS: atom_id res chain seq x y z
N ALA A 1 5.54 24.93 46.40
CA ALA A 1 7.00 25.09 46.70
C ALA A 1 7.60 26.33 46.05
N ALA A 2 7.69 26.42 44.71
CA ALA A 2 8.37 27.54 44.04
C ALA A 2 7.76 28.93 44.34
N MET A 3 6.43 29.09 44.32
CA MET A 3 5.78 30.37 44.71
C MET A 3 6.02 30.75 46.17
N SER A 4 6.08 29.77 47.08
CA SER A 4 6.35 30.01 48.50
C SER A 4 7.78 30.53 48.70
N ASN A 5 8.77 29.92 48.03
CA ASN A 5 10.16 30.40 48.05
C ASN A 5 10.30 31.81 47.47
N LEU A 6 9.66 32.09 46.34
CA LEU A 6 9.67 33.43 45.74
C LEU A 6 9.06 34.48 46.66
N ALA A 7 7.98 34.14 47.36
CA ALA A 7 7.36 35.01 48.35
C ALA A 7 8.30 35.26 49.55
N ILE A 8 9.04 34.24 50.02
CA ILE A 8 10.06 34.40 51.07
C ILE A 8 11.20 35.32 50.60
N GLU A 9 11.72 35.11 49.39
CA GLU A 9 12.79 35.92 48.80
C GLU A 9 12.43 37.41 48.70
N HIS A 10 11.16 37.71 48.46
CA HIS A 10 10.65 39.08 48.36
C HIS A 10 10.11 39.63 49.70
N GLY A 11 10.32 38.92 50.82
CA GLY A 11 9.93 39.37 52.16
C GLY A 11 8.44 39.16 52.50
N TYR A 12 7.68 38.47 51.66
CA TYR A 12 6.26 38.15 51.88
C TYR A 12 6.10 36.80 52.61
N ALA A 13 6.65 36.67 53.81
CA ALA A 13 6.63 35.41 54.57
C ALA A 13 5.21 34.91 54.88
N ARG A 14 4.25 35.80 55.16
CA ARG A 14 2.85 35.42 55.39
C ARG A 14 2.19 34.87 54.12
N LEU A 15 2.48 35.49 52.97
CA LEU A 15 2.03 35.00 51.67
C LEU A 15 2.58 33.61 51.37
N ALA A 16 3.87 33.41 51.65
CA ALA A 16 4.54 32.13 51.47
C ALA A 16 3.87 31.00 52.26
N SER A 17 3.47 31.27 53.50
CA SER A 17 2.75 30.32 54.36
C SER A 17 1.35 30.00 53.83
N MET A 18 0.57 30.98 53.37
CA MET A 18 -0.76 30.70 52.82
C MET A 18 -0.68 29.93 51.50
N VAL A 19 0.27 30.29 50.63
CA VAL A 19 0.48 29.57 49.36
C VAL A 19 0.98 28.15 49.60
N SER A 20 1.68 27.87 50.69
CA SER A 20 2.03 26.50 51.06
C SER A 20 0.85 25.68 51.57
N CYS A 21 -0.20 26.33 52.07
CA CYS A 21 -1.43 25.71 52.55
C CYS A 21 -2.55 25.68 51.50
N CYS A 22 -2.24 25.91 50.21
CA CYS A 22 -3.23 25.82 49.13
C CYS A 22 -3.97 24.47 49.15
N GLY A 23 -5.25 24.49 49.47
CA GLY A 23 -6.17 23.35 49.51
C GLY A 23 -7.59 23.83 49.80
N GLU A 24 -8.60 22.98 49.58
CA GLU A 24 -10.02 23.30 49.81
C GLU A 24 -10.30 23.82 51.23
N GLU A 25 -9.67 23.20 52.24
CA GLU A 25 -9.90 23.51 53.65
C GLU A 25 -9.51 24.94 54.07
N CYS A 26 -8.54 25.56 53.40
CA CYS A 26 -8.09 26.91 53.72
C CYS A 26 -8.78 28.01 52.90
N ARG A 27 -9.58 27.67 51.88
CA ARG A 27 -10.19 28.70 51.00
C ARG A 27 -11.28 29.48 51.70
N SER A 28 -12.11 28.81 52.50
CA SER A 28 -13.17 29.44 53.30
C SER A 28 -12.59 30.46 54.28
N ASP A 29 -11.49 30.11 54.95
CA ASP A 29 -10.81 30.99 55.91
C ASP A 29 -10.18 32.21 55.22
N ILE A 30 -9.57 32.01 54.05
CA ILE A 30 -9.01 33.11 53.24
C ILE A 30 -10.13 34.02 52.75
N ARG A 31 -11.27 33.46 52.31
CA ARG A 31 -12.44 34.24 51.88
C ARG A 31 -13.01 35.08 53.03
N MET A 32 -13.17 34.49 54.21
CA MET A 32 -13.57 35.22 55.43
C MET A 32 -12.58 36.32 55.81
N GLN A 33 -11.29 36.18 55.49
CA GLN A 33 -10.29 37.21 55.75
C GLN A 33 -10.37 38.39 54.76
N ILE A 34 -10.80 38.14 53.52
CA ILE A 34 -10.88 39.17 52.46
C ILE A 34 -12.07 40.11 52.67
N GLU A 35 -13.20 39.61 53.16
CA GLU A 35 -14.41 40.41 53.39
C GLU A 35 -14.18 41.62 54.32
N PRO A 36 -13.60 41.48 55.54
CA PRO A 36 -13.29 42.61 56.41
C PRO A 36 -12.25 43.56 55.82
N LEU A 37 -11.34 43.08 54.96
CA LEU A 37 -10.36 43.94 54.30
C LEU A 37 -11.03 44.86 53.28
N HIS A 38 -12.09 44.37 52.62
CA HIS A 38 -12.95 45.19 51.76
C HIS A 38 -13.77 46.20 52.57
N GLU A 39 -14.44 45.76 53.64
CA GLU A 39 -15.29 46.62 54.47
C GLU A 39 -14.53 47.77 55.14
N ASN A 40 -13.31 47.49 55.60
CA ASN A 40 -12.46 48.49 56.27
C ASN A 40 -11.65 49.36 55.30
N GLY A 41 -11.81 49.19 53.98
CA GLY A 41 -11.07 49.95 52.95
C GLY A 41 -9.56 49.66 52.91
N ALA A 42 -9.10 48.61 53.58
CA ALA A 42 -7.69 48.22 53.67
C ALA A 42 -7.14 47.73 52.31
N THR A 43 -8.02 47.36 51.38
CA THR A 43 -7.68 47.01 50.00
C THR A 43 -6.94 48.13 49.25
N ASN A 44 -7.14 49.40 49.62
CA ASN A 44 -6.42 50.52 48.99
C ASN A 44 -4.94 50.61 49.39
N VAL A 45 -4.55 49.94 50.49
CA VAL A 45 -3.18 49.95 51.02
C VAL A 45 -2.37 48.74 50.53
N ILE A 46 -3.05 47.63 50.23
CA ILE A 46 -2.41 46.39 49.81
C ILE A 46 -2.14 46.43 48.30
N PRO A 47 -0.92 46.06 47.84
CA PRO A 47 -0.64 45.99 46.41
C PRO A 47 -1.64 45.10 45.67
N ALA A 48 -2.14 45.58 44.52
CA ALA A 48 -3.17 44.89 43.74
C ALA A 48 -2.80 43.44 43.36
N ASN A 49 -1.52 43.17 43.07
CA ASN A 49 -1.04 41.82 42.76
C ASN A 49 -1.13 40.87 43.95
N ILE A 50 -0.96 41.38 45.18
CA ILE A 50 -1.09 40.57 46.40
C ILE A 50 -2.56 40.29 46.65
N LEU A 51 -3.42 41.31 46.58
CA LEU A 51 -4.87 41.13 46.69
C LEU A 51 -5.40 40.13 45.66
N ARG A 52 -4.91 40.21 44.41
CA ARG A 52 -5.23 39.25 43.36
C ARG A 52 -4.86 37.81 43.75
N VAL A 53 -3.68 37.59 44.33
CA VAL A 53 -3.30 36.25 44.82
C VAL A 53 -4.21 35.81 45.98
N TYR A 54 -4.52 36.69 46.92
CA TYR A 54 -5.45 36.38 48.01
C TYR A 54 -6.84 36.00 47.48
N SER A 55 -7.41 36.78 46.56
CA SER A 55 -8.70 36.48 45.94
C SER A 55 -8.71 35.14 45.23
N LEU A 56 -7.65 34.82 44.48
CA LEU A 56 -7.50 33.51 43.82
C LEU A 56 -7.43 32.35 44.83
N LEU A 57 -6.69 32.53 45.93
CA LEU A 57 -6.59 31.53 47.00
C LEU A 57 -7.92 31.35 47.76
N GLY A 58 -8.73 32.41 47.86
CA GLY A 58 -10.09 32.36 48.41
C GLY A 58 -11.15 31.84 47.45
N GLY A 59 -10.77 31.41 46.23
CA GLY A 59 -11.70 30.93 45.20
C GLY A 59 -12.56 32.02 44.57
N ASP A 60 -12.15 33.29 44.65
CA ASP A 60 -12.83 34.40 43.96
C ASP A 60 -12.22 34.62 42.56
N GLU A 61 -12.95 34.19 41.54
CA GLU A 61 -12.60 34.34 40.13
C GLU A 61 -12.95 35.73 39.55
N GLY A 62 -13.76 36.53 40.27
CA GLY A 62 -14.27 37.81 39.80
C GLY A 62 -13.17 38.82 39.51
N VAL A 63 -12.07 38.77 40.28
CA VAL A 63 -10.88 39.60 40.02
C VAL A 63 -10.30 39.29 38.64
N GLU A 64 -10.17 38.02 38.27
CA GLU A 64 -9.65 37.65 36.95
C GLU A 64 -10.64 38.00 35.83
N GLU A 65 -11.95 37.87 36.05
CA GLU A 65 -12.97 38.32 35.07
C GLU A 65 -12.82 39.82 34.74
N ASN A 66 -12.66 40.65 35.77
CA ASN A 66 -12.51 42.10 35.64
C ASN A 66 -11.18 42.47 34.97
N LEU A 67 -10.10 41.78 35.32
CA LEU A 67 -8.79 41.99 34.70
C LEU A 67 -8.79 41.62 33.21
N TYR A 68 -9.50 40.55 32.83
CA TYR A 68 -9.64 40.18 31.42
C TYR A 68 -10.46 41.22 30.64
N LYS A 69 -11.61 41.65 31.19
CA LYS A 69 -12.46 42.69 30.59
C LYS A 69 -11.75 44.02 30.38
N SER A 70 -10.89 44.40 31.31
CA SER A 70 -10.10 45.64 31.23
C SER A 70 -8.88 45.52 30.32
N GLY A 71 -8.56 44.33 29.81
CA GLY A 71 -7.35 44.06 29.01
C GLY A 71 -6.07 44.08 29.84
N ALA A 72 -6.18 44.08 31.17
CA ALA A 72 -5.04 44.12 32.09
C ALA A 72 -4.35 42.74 32.24
N THR A 73 -4.97 41.66 31.76
CA THR A 73 -4.38 40.31 31.72
C THR A 73 -4.23 39.79 30.30
N SER A 74 -3.11 39.09 30.06
CA SER A 74 -2.77 38.43 28.80
C SER A 74 -2.84 36.89 28.90
N PHE A 75 -3.65 36.38 29.82
CA PHE A 75 -3.79 34.94 30.00
C PHE A 75 -4.45 34.30 28.78
N ASP A 76 -3.84 33.22 28.29
CA ASP A 76 -4.48 32.36 27.31
C ASP A 76 -5.56 31.52 27.99
N TRP A 77 -6.42 30.89 27.18
CA TRP A 77 -7.50 30.06 27.69
C TRP A 77 -7.02 28.92 28.58
N ARG A 78 -5.81 28.38 28.35
CA ARG A 78 -5.25 27.30 29.17
C ARG A 78 -4.94 27.78 30.58
N ARG A 79 -4.27 28.94 30.70
CA ARG A 79 -3.98 29.55 31.99
C ARG A 79 -5.27 29.93 32.72
N ARG A 80 -6.25 30.51 32.00
CA ARG A 80 -7.53 30.87 32.61
C ARG A 80 -8.31 29.63 33.07
N PHE A 81 -8.37 28.59 32.25
CA PHE A 81 -9.02 27.33 32.60
C PHE A 81 -8.32 26.64 33.78
N ALA A 82 -6.99 26.62 33.80
CA ALA A 82 -6.22 26.07 34.91
C ALA A 82 -6.47 26.81 36.22
N LEU A 83 -6.58 28.15 36.18
CA LEU A 83 -6.98 28.92 37.37
C LEU A 83 -8.38 28.54 37.82
N LYS A 84 -9.34 28.40 36.89
CA LYS A 84 -10.71 27.95 37.20
C LYS A 84 -10.71 26.57 37.86
N LEU A 85 -9.92 25.64 37.33
CA LEU A 85 -9.76 24.30 37.91
C LEU A 85 -9.19 24.35 39.34
N LEU A 86 -8.21 25.22 39.59
CA LEU A 86 -7.59 25.38 40.91
C LEU A 86 -8.50 26.11 41.92
N CYS A 87 -9.36 27.00 41.43
CA CYS A 87 -10.31 27.78 42.25
C CYS A 87 -11.64 27.06 42.47
N SER A 88 -11.93 25.98 41.74
CA SER A 88 -13.16 25.21 41.91
C SER A 88 -13.07 24.34 43.18
N ASP A 89 -14.10 24.43 44.03
CA ASP A 89 -14.22 23.67 45.29
C ASP A 89 -14.72 22.23 45.06
N ASP A 90 -15.12 21.93 43.83
CA ASP A 90 -15.69 20.66 43.46
C ASP A 90 -14.83 20.13 42.32
N VAL A 91 -14.10 19.03 42.55
CA VAL A 91 -13.66 18.15 41.45
C VAL A 91 -14.88 17.44 40.83
N ALA A 92 -16.09 18.00 40.96
CA ALA A 92 -17.21 17.75 40.08
C ALA A 92 -16.69 17.67 38.66
N ALA A 93 -17.06 16.56 38.02
CA ALA A 93 -16.51 16.07 36.77
C ALA A 93 -16.12 17.22 35.83
N LEU A 94 -14.92 17.16 35.23
CA LEU A 94 -14.37 18.14 34.28
C LEU A 94 -15.40 18.68 33.25
N SER A 95 -16.44 17.91 32.99
CA SER A 95 -17.66 18.32 32.30
C SER A 95 -18.32 19.60 32.85
N SER A 96 -18.63 19.69 34.14
CA SER A 96 -19.27 20.88 34.75
C SER A 96 -18.35 22.11 34.67
N LEU A 97 -17.05 21.91 34.89
CA LEU A 97 -16.06 22.98 34.76
C LEU A 97 -15.97 23.52 33.33
N SER A 98 -16.06 22.62 32.34
CA SER A 98 -16.07 23.03 30.93
C SER A 98 -17.32 23.84 30.57
N GLU A 99 -18.48 23.52 31.13
CA GLU A 99 -19.72 24.28 30.89
C GLU A 99 -19.64 25.67 31.53
N MET A 100 -19.13 25.76 32.75
CA MET A 100 -18.92 27.05 33.42
C MET A 100 -17.93 27.92 32.61
N TYR A 101 -16.86 27.33 32.09
CA TYR A 101 -15.89 28.06 31.27
C TYR A 101 -16.49 28.52 29.92
N GLU A 102 -17.35 27.72 29.29
CA GLU A 102 -18.06 28.14 28.08
C GLU A 102 -19.01 29.32 28.39
N SER A 103 -19.73 29.29 29.50
CA SER A 103 -20.57 30.41 29.93
C SER A 103 -19.75 31.69 30.15
N ASP A 104 -18.55 31.57 30.73
CA ASP A 104 -17.62 32.69 30.90
C ASP A 104 -17.13 33.26 29.56
N CYS A 105 -16.93 32.40 28.57
CA CYS A 105 -16.60 32.82 27.21
C CYS A 105 -17.77 33.57 26.55
N GLU A 106 -19.01 33.08 26.69
CA GLU A 106 -20.22 33.73 26.18
C GLU A 106 -20.47 35.09 26.83
N ARG A 107 -20.20 35.20 28.14
CA ARG A 107 -20.23 36.45 28.91
C ARG A 107 -19.08 37.42 28.57
N GLY A 108 -18.09 36.97 27.79
CA GLY A 108 -16.91 37.76 27.44
C GLY A 108 -15.97 38.05 28.61
N VAL A 109 -16.01 37.23 29.67
CA VAL A 109 -15.11 37.36 30.86
C VAL A 109 -13.93 36.38 30.82
N ALA A 110 -13.91 35.48 29.84
CA ALA A 110 -12.81 34.56 29.61
C ALA A 110 -12.41 34.52 28.12
N PRO A 111 -11.14 34.18 27.82
CA PRO A 111 -10.68 33.99 26.45
C PRO A 111 -11.25 32.72 25.83
N LEU A 112 -11.62 32.80 24.55
CA LEU A 112 -12.14 31.67 23.79
C LEU A 112 -11.10 30.55 23.65
N PRO A 113 -11.51 29.27 23.70
CA PRO A 113 -10.61 28.12 23.58
C PRO A 113 -10.20 27.86 22.11
N ILE A 114 -9.44 28.79 21.54
CA ILE A 114 -8.98 28.78 20.15
C ILE A 114 -7.59 28.08 20.06
N PRO A 115 -7.29 27.31 19.00
CA PRO A 115 -5.95 26.77 18.77
C PRO A 115 -4.89 27.88 18.63
N ARG A 116 -3.63 27.59 19.01
CA ARG A 116 -2.55 28.60 18.96
C ARG A 116 -2.32 29.16 17.56
N TYR A 117 -2.38 28.31 16.54
CA TYR A 117 -2.18 28.73 15.15
C TYR A 117 -3.30 29.65 14.64
N ALA A 118 -4.48 29.63 15.27
CA ALA A 118 -5.64 30.43 14.87
C ALA A 118 -5.74 31.77 15.61
N ILE A 119 -4.87 32.06 16.59
CA ILE A 119 -4.89 33.31 17.37
C ILE A 119 -4.64 34.54 16.49
N HIS A 120 -3.79 34.41 15.47
CA HIS A 120 -3.42 35.52 14.57
C HIS A 120 -4.24 35.54 13.28
N SER A 121 -5.14 34.57 13.09
CA SER A 121 -6.02 34.51 11.92
C SER A 121 -7.15 35.52 12.08
N SER A 122 -6.97 36.71 11.51
CA SER A 122 -7.82 37.89 11.68
C SER A 122 -9.20 37.82 10.98
N GLY A 123 -9.78 36.63 10.81
CA GLY A 123 -11.05 36.40 10.11
C GLY A 123 -12.17 35.86 11.00
N HIS A 124 -13.43 36.10 10.61
CA HIS A 124 -14.63 35.51 11.23
C HIS A 124 -14.57 33.98 11.33
N SER A 125 -13.78 33.32 10.47
CA SER A 125 -13.57 31.87 10.50
C SER A 125 -12.84 31.38 11.76
N ALA A 126 -11.94 32.18 12.36
CA ALA A 126 -11.18 31.80 13.55
C ALA A 126 -12.06 31.65 14.81
N LYS A 127 -13.20 32.35 14.87
CA LYS A 127 -14.17 32.22 15.98
C LYS A 127 -14.91 30.89 15.99
N ASN A 128 -14.95 30.19 14.85
CA ASN A 128 -15.67 28.92 14.72
C ASN A 128 -14.74 27.70 14.87
N ILE A 129 -13.43 27.93 15.00
CA ILE A 129 -12.45 26.86 15.19
C ILE A 129 -12.31 26.59 16.68
N ARG A 130 -12.71 25.38 17.10
CA ARG A 130 -12.51 24.90 18.48
C ARG A 130 -11.14 24.24 18.62
N CYS A 131 -10.45 24.51 19.72
CA CYS A 131 -9.20 23.83 20.03
C CYS A 131 -9.45 22.37 20.40
N ILE A 132 -8.76 21.43 19.74
CA ILE A 132 -8.89 20.00 20.04
C ILE A 132 -8.61 19.67 21.51
N LEU A 133 -7.64 20.34 22.15
CA LEU A 133 -7.32 20.12 23.56
C LEU A 133 -8.51 20.46 24.47
N TYR A 134 -9.22 21.53 24.15
CA TYR A 134 -10.41 21.93 24.89
C TYR A 134 -11.56 20.94 24.64
N THR A 135 -11.77 20.55 23.38
CA THR A 135 -12.75 19.52 23.01
C THR A 135 -12.51 18.21 23.77
N LEU A 136 -11.26 17.77 23.90
CA LEU A 136 -10.92 16.56 24.66
C LEU A 136 -11.20 16.69 26.17
N LEU A 137 -10.95 17.87 26.76
CA LEU A 137 -11.31 18.15 28.16
C LEU A 137 -12.82 18.09 28.37
N SER A 138 -13.59 18.59 27.41
CA SER A 138 -15.06 18.55 27.43
C SER A 138 -15.64 17.16 27.18
N LEU A 139 -14.88 16.21 26.61
CA LEU A 139 -15.36 14.90 26.16
C LEU A 139 -15.85 14.00 27.31
N GLY A 140 -15.44 14.28 28.54
CA GLY A 140 -16.00 13.64 29.74
C GLY A 140 -17.47 13.98 30.01
N ASN A 141 -18.07 14.91 29.26
CA ASN A 141 -19.49 15.27 29.37
C ASN A 141 -20.34 14.45 28.38
N THR A 142 -20.90 13.34 28.84
CA THR A 142 -21.72 12.43 28.01
C THR A 142 -22.99 13.08 27.46
N GLN A 143 -23.47 14.19 28.05
CA GLN A 143 -24.68 14.89 27.60
C GLN A 143 -24.49 15.72 26.32
N ARG A 144 -23.24 16.04 25.94
CA ARG A 144 -22.91 16.87 24.77
C ARG A 144 -22.12 16.12 23.70
N ALA A 145 -22.17 14.79 23.73
CA ALA A 145 -21.48 13.94 22.79
C ALA A 145 -22.00 14.11 21.34
N ASP A 146 -23.24 14.61 21.17
CA ASP A 146 -23.83 14.93 19.88
C ASP A 146 -23.14 16.16 19.23
N GLY A 147 -22.53 15.93 18.07
CA GLY A 147 -21.80 16.95 17.32
C GLY A 147 -20.35 17.17 17.78
N MET A 148 -19.96 16.76 18.99
CA MET A 148 -18.58 16.97 19.44
C MET A 148 -17.57 16.09 18.72
N MET A 149 -18.01 14.90 18.32
CA MET A 149 -17.20 14.00 17.52
C MET A 149 -16.87 14.58 16.13
N SER A 150 -17.76 15.40 15.56
CA SER A 150 -17.50 16.12 14.30
C SER A 150 -16.32 17.11 14.41
N HIS A 151 -16.10 17.67 15.61
CA HIS A 151 -14.94 18.53 15.88
C HIS A 151 -13.66 17.73 16.08
N VAL A 152 -13.73 16.53 16.66
CA VAL A 152 -12.58 15.63 16.84
C VAL A 152 -12.00 15.20 15.49
N ILE A 153 -12.87 14.90 14.53
CA ILE A 153 -12.45 14.50 13.17
C ILE A 153 -12.11 15.69 12.26
N SER A 154 -12.52 16.90 12.62
CA SER A 154 -12.27 18.09 11.80
C SER A 154 -10.76 18.42 11.78
N PRO A 155 -10.12 18.47 10.59
CA PRO A 155 -8.68 18.74 10.47
C PRO A 155 -8.31 20.13 11.02
N LEU A 156 -9.22 21.10 10.85
CA LEU A 156 -9.07 22.47 11.36
C LEU A 156 -9.09 22.56 12.89
N SER A 157 -9.43 21.50 13.63
CA SER A 157 -9.28 21.47 15.08
C SER A 157 -7.84 21.16 15.51
N HIS A 158 -7.05 20.54 14.63
CA HIS A 158 -5.70 20.03 14.88
C HIS A 158 -4.63 20.90 14.25
N THR A 159 -4.86 21.32 13.01
CA THR A 159 -3.86 22.02 12.19
C THR A 159 -4.48 23.23 11.49
N PRO A 160 -3.67 24.19 11.03
CA PRO A 160 -4.18 25.28 10.21
C PRO A 160 -4.61 24.83 8.80
N SER A 161 -4.30 23.59 8.39
CA SER A 161 -4.59 23.08 7.06
C SER A 161 -5.92 22.34 7.03
N PRO A 162 -6.90 22.77 6.20
CA PRO A 162 -8.18 22.08 6.09
C PRO A 162 -8.08 20.70 5.42
N HIS A 163 -6.92 20.36 4.86
CA HIS A 163 -6.68 19.10 4.16
C HIS A 163 -5.71 18.18 4.90
N ASP A 164 -5.29 18.51 6.12
CA ASP A 164 -4.41 17.64 6.91
C ASP A 164 -5.24 16.83 7.91
N TYR A 165 -5.50 15.57 7.54
CA TYR A 165 -6.31 14.65 8.34
C TYR A 165 -5.45 13.71 9.20
N SER A 166 -4.13 13.92 9.25
CA SER A 166 -3.20 13.03 9.95
C SER A 166 -3.56 12.87 11.44
N TYR A 167 -3.64 13.98 12.17
CA TYR A 167 -4.01 13.97 13.59
C TYR A 167 -5.47 13.57 13.83
N SER A 168 -6.38 13.97 12.93
CA SER A 168 -7.78 13.56 12.98
C SER A 168 -7.92 12.04 12.95
N PHE A 169 -7.20 11.37 12.05
CA PHE A 169 -7.21 9.91 11.93
C PHE A 169 -6.66 9.22 13.19
N HIS A 170 -5.49 9.65 13.68
CA HIS A 170 -4.87 9.02 14.84
C HIS A 170 -5.70 9.18 16.11
N LEU A 171 -6.25 10.36 16.35
CA LEU A 171 -7.09 10.61 17.52
C LEU A 171 -8.42 9.84 17.42
N ALA A 172 -9.08 9.84 16.26
CA ALA A 172 -10.31 9.08 16.04
C ALA A 172 -10.08 7.58 16.29
N SER A 173 -9.01 7.02 15.71
CA SER A 173 -8.62 5.62 15.88
C SER A 173 -8.36 5.27 17.35
N ALA A 174 -7.65 6.14 18.08
CA ALA A 174 -7.39 5.94 19.50
C ALA A 174 -8.68 5.97 20.33
N LEU A 175 -9.55 6.96 20.13
CA LEU A 175 -10.82 7.07 20.85
C LEU A 175 -11.76 5.89 20.58
N MET A 176 -11.86 5.45 19.33
CA MET A 176 -12.64 4.27 18.95
C MET A 176 -12.12 2.97 19.58
N SER A 177 -10.80 2.87 19.82
CA SER A 177 -10.22 1.69 20.47
C SER A 177 -10.46 1.61 21.98
N MET A 178 -10.73 2.75 22.63
CA MET A 178 -10.90 2.84 24.07
C MET A 178 -12.36 2.67 24.53
N ASP A 179 -13.32 2.44 23.61
CA ASP A 179 -14.78 2.42 23.84
C ASP A 179 -15.28 3.63 24.69
N ALA A 180 -14.51 4.72 24.73
CA ALA A 180 -14.68 5.83 25.67
C ALA A 180 -15.58 6.95 25.13
N SER A 181 -16.20 6.78 23.96
CA SER A 181 -16.90 7.86 23.26
C SER A 181 -18.05 7.35 22.40
N THR A 182 -18.99 8.25 22.07
CA THR A 182 -20.02 8.03 21.06
C THR A 182 -19.39 7.55 19.76
N GLU A 183 -19.91 6.45 19.20
CA GLU A 183 -19.38 5.87 17.98
C GLU A 183 -19.46 6.89 16.83
N LEU A 184 -18.32 7.13 16.17
CA LEU A 184 -18.28 7.83 14.89
C LEU A 184 -19.21 7.13 13.90
N SER A 185 -19.96 7.90 13.11
CA SER A 185 -20.70 7.29 12.02
C SER A 185 -19.73 6.65 11.02
N GLY A 186 -20.15 5.56 10.38
CA GLY A 186 -19.32 4.88 9.39
C GLY A 186 -18.91 5.80 8.22
N ASN A 187 -19.71 6.82 7.91
CA ASN A 187 -19.41 7.80 6.87
C ASN A 187 -18.34 8.80 7.31
N GLU A 188 -18.43 9.32 8.54
CA GLU A 188 -17.42 10.24 9.08
C GLU A 188 -16.05 9.58 9.16
N MET A 189 -15.99 8.34 9.68
CA MET A 189 -14.75 7.59 9.72
C MET A 189 -14.23 7.31 8.31
N ALA A 190 -15.12 6.99 7.35
CA ALA A 190 -14.71 6.76 5.98
C ALA A 190 -14.07 8.00 5.33
N VAL A 191 -14.59 9.20 5.59
CA VAL A 191 -14.02 10.46 5.09
C VAL A 191 -12.63 10.70 5.67
N VAL A 192 -12.45 10.50 6.98
CA VAL A 192 -11.15 10.70 7.66
C VAL A 192 -10.12 9.72 7.13
N VAL A 193 -10.48 8.44 7.04
CA VAL A 193 -9.61 7.39 6.52
C VAL A 193 -9.26 7.67 5.06
N ASP A 194 -10.25 7.96 4.21
CA ASP A 194 -10.02 8.23 2.79
C ASP A 194 -9.08 9.42 2.58
N ALA A 195 -9.34 10.53 3.27
CA ALA A 195 -8.52 11.73 3.17
C ALA A 195 -7.06 11.47 3.60
N TYR A 196 -6.85 10.76 4.70
CA TYR A 196 -5.51 10.45 5.18
C TYR A 196 -4.78 9.43 4.29
N VAL A 197 -5.48 8.42 3.78
CA VAL A 197 -4.94 7.47 2.79
C VAL A 197 -4.48 8.22 1.53
N MET A 198 -5.27 9.17 1.03
CA MET A 198 -4.87 9.98 -0.12
C MET A 198 -3.64 10.85 0.18
N GLN A 199 -3.55 11.45 1.36
CA GLN A 199 -2.36 12.22 1.77
C GLN A 199 -1.10 11.35 1.75
N LEU A 200 -1.17 10.15 2.32
CA LEU A 200 -0.05 9.21 2.36
C LEU A 200 0.39 8.78 0.96
N ILE A 201 -0.56 8.52 0.05
CA ILE A 201 -0.25 8.17 -1.34
C ILE A 201 0.43 9.34 -2.06
N CYS A 202 -0.07 10.56 -1.89
CA CYS A 202 0.53 11.75 -2.52
C CYS A 202 1.96 12.02 -2.06
N GLU A 203 2.28 11.70 -0.80
CA GLU A 203 3.63 11.82 -0.23
C GLU A 203 4.53 10.61 -0.57
N GLY A 204 4.00 9.59 -1.27
CA GLY A 204 4.74 8.39 -1.67
C GLY A 204 4.81 7.27 -0.61
N TYR A 205 4.13 7.42 0.52
CA TYR A 205 4.05 6.46 1.63
C TYR A 205 2.85 5.50 1.48
N TRP A 206 2.76 4.82 0.33
CA TRP A 206 1.62 3.98 -0.01
C TRP A 206 1.49 2.75 0.92
N GLU A 207 2.58 2.25 1.49
CA GLU A 207 2.56 1.14 2.45
C GLU A 207 1.81 1.52 3.73
N TRP A 208 1.96 2.77 4.19
CA TRP A 208 1.20 3.30 5.31
C TRP A 208 -0.25 3.55 4.93
N ALA A 209 -0.54 3.94 3.68
CA ALA A 209 -1.90 4.08 3.18
C ALA A 209 -2.65 2.73 3.20
N VAL A 210 -1.97 1.63 2.85
CA VAL A 210 -2.49 0.26 2.97
C VAL A 210 -2.77 -0.08 4.43
N TYR A 211 -1.82 0.15 5.33
CA TYR A 211 -1.99 -0.06 6.76
C TYR A 211 -3.21 0.69 7.31
N VAL A 212 -3.36 1.98 6.98
CA VAL A 212 -4.49 2.82 7.42
C VAL A 212 -5.83 2.28 6.92
N CYS A 213 -5.91 1.78 5.68
CA CYS A 213 -7.12 1.15 5.16
C CYS A 213 -7.54 -0.08 6.01
N LEU A 214 -6.57 -0.90 6.42
CA LEU A 214 -6.80 -2.08 7.26
C LEU A 214 -7.20 -1.69 8.70
N CYS A 215 -6.67 -0.58 9.21
CA CYS A 215 -6.93 -0.05 10.55
C CYS A 215 -8.16 0.86 10.66
N SER A 216 -8.97 1.00 9.60
CA SER A 216 -10.08 1.95 9.49
C SER A 216 -11.19 1.88 10.57
N GLY A 217 -11.10 0.97 11.55
CA GLY A 217 -12.02 0.90 12.69
C GLY A 217 -13.46 0.49 12.34
N VAL A 218 -13.76 0.24 11.06
CA VAL A 218 -15.13 0.00 10.63
C VAL A 218 -15.60 -1.41 10.98
N ARG A 219 -16.65 -1.50 11.81
CA ARG A 219 -17.19 -2.75 12.33
C ARG A 219 -18.01 -3.54 11.29
N SER A 220 -18.62 -2.86 10.32
CA SER A 220 -19.49 -3.48 9.31
C SER A 220 -18.71 -4.41 8.35
N LYS A 221 -19.26 -5.59 8.04
CA LYS A 221 -18.64 -6.55 7.11
C LYS A 221 -18.48 -5.96 5.70
N ARG A 222 -19.49 -5.24 5.21
CA ARG A 222 -19.49 -4.61 3.88
C ARG A 222 -18.38 -3.56 3.76
N SER A 223 -18.26 -2.68 4.75
CA SER A 223 -17.23 -1.64 4.75
C SER A 223 -15.83 -2.23 4.90
N ARG A 224 -15.67 -3.29 5.70
CA ARG A 224 -14.39 -4.01 5.80
C ARG A 224 -13.95 -4.58 4.45
N GLN A 225 -14.86 -5.18 3.70
CA GLN A 225 -14.58 -5.68 2.35
C GLN A 225 -14.19 -4.54 1.40
N LEU A 226 -14.86 -3.39 1.47
CA LEU A 226 -14.52 -2.21 0.68
C LEU A 226 -13.09 -1.73 0.97
N TRP A 227 -12.72 -1.62 2.24
CA TRP A 227 -11.37 -1.18 2.64
C TRP A 227 -10.29 -2.21 2.31
N LEU A 228 -10.60 -3.51 2.39
CA LEU A 228 -9.71 -4.58 1.92
C LEU A 228 -9.50 -4.50 0.42
N SER A 229 -10.57 -4.30 -0.37
CA SER A 229 -10.46 -4.12 -1.82
C SER A 229 -9.59 -2.91 -2.14
N LYS A 230 -9.80 -1.79 -1.46
CA LYS A 230 -9.02 -0.57 -1.66
C LYS A 230 -7.55 -0.73 -1.27
N ALA A 231 -7.27 -1.41 -0.16
CA ALA A 231 -5.92 -1.76 0.25
C ALA A 231 -5.23 -2.60 -0.83
N ASN A 232 -5.92 -3.60 -1.37
CA ASN A 232 -5.40 -4.41 -2.47
C ASN A 232 -5.15 -3.56 -3.74
N ASP A 233 -6.08 -2.67 -4.11
CA ASP A 233 -5.91 -1.78 -5.27
C ASP A 233 -4.69 -0.85 -5.11
N ILE A 234 -4.41 -0.39 -3.90
CA ILE A 234 -3.22 0.43 -3.61
C ILE A 234 -1.95 -0.40 -3.80
N VAL A 235 -1.93 -1.64 -3.29
CA VAL A 235 -0.81 -2.58 -3.50
C VAL A 235 -0.61 -2.84 -4.99
N GLU A 236 -1.68 -3.17 -5.73
CA GLU A 236 -1.61 -3.48 -7.16
C GLU A 236 -1.05 -2.33 -8.01
N ARG A 237 -1.34 -1.08 -7.63
CA ARG A 237 -0.87 0.10 -8.38
C ARG A 237 0.55 0.54 -8.06
N ASN A 238 1.00 0.32 -6.83
CA ASN A 238 2.26 0.88 -6.33
C ASN A 238 3.36 -0.16 -6.14
N CYS A 239 3.01 -1.45 -6.02
CA CYS A 239 4.00 -2.51 -5.86
C CYS A 239 4.69 -2.78 -7.21
N THR A 240 5.97 -2.42 -7.28
CA THR A 240 6.85 -2.66 -8.42
C THR A 240 8.18 -3.24 -7.93
N ARG A 241 9.05 -3.65 -8.87
CA ARG A 241 10.39 -4.16 -8.52
C ARG A 241 11.21 -3.03 -7.88
N GLY A 242 11.72 -3.24 -6.66
CA GLY A 242 12.54 -2.26 -5.93
C GLY A 242 11.95 -1.76 -4.60
N PHE A 243 10.72 -2.16 -4.26
CA PHE A 243 10.06 -1.82 -2.98
C PHE A 243 10.10 -2.96 -1.95
N ASP A 244 11.23 -3.65 -1.85
CA ASP A 244 11.39 -4.82 -0.97
C ASP A 244 11.21 -4.48 0.51
N ARG A 245 11.57 -3.25 0.92
CA ARG A 245 11.37 -2.77 2.29
C ARG A 245 9.89 -2.63 2.62
N GLN A 246 9.13 -1.97 1.74
CA GLN A 246 7.68 -1.78 1.89
C GLN A 246 6.95 -3.12 1.86
N ARG A 247 7.33 -4.02 0.94
CA ARG A 247 6.81 -5.40 0.91
C ARG A 247 7.10 -6.11 2.23
N SER A 248 8.35 -6.08 2.69
CA SER A 248 8.76 -6.77 3.92
C SER A 248 7.99 -6.26 5.15
N PHE A 249 7.75 -4.96 5.24
CA PHE A 249 6.91 -4.37 6.29
C PHE A 249 5.47 -4.89 6.22
N LEU A 250 4.85 -4.81 5.04
CA LEU A 250 3.46 -5.21 4.88
C LEU A 250 3.24 -6.72 5.03
N GLU A 251 4.20 -7.54 4.61
CA GLU A 251 4.13 -9.00 4.68
C GLU A 251 4.45 -9.51 6.09
N ASN A 252 5.55 -9.05 6.71
CA ASN A 252 6.02 -9.59 7.98
C ASN A 252 5.43 -8.88 9.21
N GLU A 253 5.25 -7.56 9.15
CA GLU A 253 4.76 -6.79 10.31
C GLU A 253 3.24 -6.64 10.29
N VAL A 254 2.65 -6.32 9.12
CA VAL A 254 1.20 -6.15 8.98
C VAL A 254 0.48 -7.48 8.74
N GLY A 255 1.16 -8.48 8.16
CA GLY A 255 0.62 -9.82 7.92
C GLY A 255 -0.22 -9.95 6.65
N LEU A 256 0.07 -9.16 5.61
CA LEU A 256 -0.59 -9.31 4.32
C LEU A 256 -0.09 -10.57 3.58
N PRO A 257 -0.98 -11.26 2.84
CA PRO A 257 -0.61 -12.47 2.13
C PRO A 257 0.32 -12.17 0.94
N THR A 258 1.32 -13.02 0.76
CA THR A 258 2.31 -12.95 -0.34
C THR A 258 1.66 -12.84 -1.72
N SER A 259 0.51 -13.51 -1.89
CA SER A 259 -0.26 -13.53 -3.14
C SER A 259 -0.73 -12.16 -3.63
N TRP A 260 -0.94 -11.18 -2.74
CA TRP A 260 -1.28 -9.81 -3.14
C TRP A 260 -0.11 -9.14 -3.86
N PHE A 261 1.11 -9.33 -3.36
CA PHE A 261 2.31 -8.77 -3.96
C PHE A 261 2.67 -9.49 -5.26
N ASP A 262 2.54 -10.81 -5.28
CA ASP A 262 2.81 -11.58 -6.50
C ASP A 262 1.82 -11.22 -7.60
N LYS A 263 0.55 -10.96 -7.24
CA LYS A 263 -0.46 -10.47 -8.19
C LYS A 263 -0.10 -9.08 -8.72
N ALA A 264 0.27 -8.17 -7.84
CA ALA A 264 0.68 -6.82 -8.23
C ALA A 264 1.91 -6.83 -9.16
N LEU A 265 2.93 -7.63 -8.81
CA LEU A 265 4.13 -7.82 -9.62
C LEU A 265 3.80 -8.44 -10.98
N ALA A 266 2.87 -9.41 -11.02
CA ALA A 266 2.37 -9.94 -12.28
C ALA A 266 1.78 -8.82 -13.13
N MET A 267 0.81 -8.05 -12.60
CA MET A 267 0.19 -6.94 -13.34
C MET A 267 1.20 -5.91 -13.86
N HIS A 268 2.22 -5.59 -13.06
CA HIS A 268 3.31 -4.71 -13.51
C HIS A 268 4.15 -5.33 -14.64
N CYS A 269 4.43 -6.63 -14.61
CA CYS A 269 5.11 -7.33 -15.70
C CYS A 269 4.25 -7.35 -16.97
N ALA A 270 2.94 -7.57 -16.84
CA ALA A 270 2.01 -7.49 -17.96
C ALA A 270 2.02 -6.11 -18.61
N TYR A 271 1.93 -5.04 -17.81
CA TYR A 271 2.00 -3.66 -18.30
C TYR A 271 3.29 -3.37 -19.09
N ASN A 272 4.44 -3.87 -18.61
CA ASN A 272 5.73 -3.70 -19.27
C ASN A 272 5.99 -4.70 -20.40
N LYS A 273 5.01 -5.55 -20.76
CA LYS A 273 5.15 -6.62 -21.75
C LYS A 273 6.27 -7.63 -21.43
N ASP A 274 6.61 -7.78 -20.15
CA ASP A 274 7.49 -8.84 -19.65
C ASP A 274 6.67 -10.11 -19.38
N HIS A 275 6.35 -10.84 -20.46
CA HIS A 275 5.55 -12.06 -20.38
C HIS A 275 6.21 -13.14 -19.49
N PHE A 276 7.55 -13.19 -19.46
CA PHE A 276 8.31 -14.14 -18.62
C PHE A 276 8.20 -13.79 -17.14
N GLY A 277 8.29 -12.51 -16.79
CA GLY A 277 8.05 -12.03 -15.42
C GLY A 277 6.62 -12.27 -14.97
N TYR A 278 5.65 -12.03 -15.86
CA TYR A 278 4.23 -12.24 -15.59
C TYR A 278 3.94 -13.70 -15.22
N ALA A 279 4.33 -14.64 -16.08
CA ALA A 279 4.09 -16.07 -15.86
C ALA A 279 4.77 -16.57 -14.58
N ASN A 280 6.01 -16.14 -14.31
CA ASN A 280 6.70 -16.50 -13.06
C ASN A 280 5.97 -16.00 -11.79
N CYS A 281 5.45 -14.77 -11.81
CA CYS A 281 4.68 -14.25 -10.68
C CYS A 281 3.33 -14.96 -10.53
N MET A 282 2.65 -15.25 -11.65
CA MET A 282 1.39 -16.00 -11.63
C MET A 282 1.57 -17.45 -11.16
N ALA A 283 2.71 -18.07 -11.43
CA ALA A 283 3.02 -19.42 -10.94
C ALA A 283 2.98 -19.54 -9.42
N GLN A 284 3.32 -18.47 -8.69
CA GLN A 284 3.26 -18.46 -7.22
C GLN A 284 1.80 -18.37 -6.70
N ILE A 285 0.86 -17.92 -7.53
CA ILE A 285 -0.55 -17.71 -7.17
C ILE A 285 -1.42 -18.89 -7.62
N SER A 286 -1.32 -19.25 -8.90
CA SER A 286 -1.97 -20.41 -9.51
C SER A 286 -1.06 -20.96 -10.61
N PRO A 287 -0.49 -22.17 -10.40
CA PRO A 287 0.38 -22.79 -11.39
C PRO A 287 -0.38 -23.17 -12.67
N GLU A 288 -1.69 -23.40 -12.60
CA GLU A 288 -2.52 -23.74 -13.76
C GLU A 288 -2.62 -22.57 -14.75
N ILE A 289 -2.96 -21.38 -14.24
CA ILE A 289 -3.06 -20.16 -15.07
C ILE A 289 -1.69 -19.80 -15.64
N SER A 290 -0.63 -20.00 -14.86
CA SER A 290 0.73 -19.77 -15.34
C SER A 290 1.09 -20.68 -16.53
N MET A 291 0.67 -21.94 -16.53
CA MET A 291 0.96 -22.89 -17.62
C MET A 291 0.25 -22.50 -18.90
N GLU A 292 -1.05 -22.20 -18.82
CA GLU A 292 -1.83 -21.70 -19.96
C GLU A 292 -1.16 -20.47 -20.58
N MET A 293 -0.65 -19.57 -19.72
CA MET A 293 0.03 -18.36 -20.15
C MET A 293 1.42 -18.61 -20.74
N PHE A 294 2.17 -19.59 -20.23
CA PHE A 294 3.42 -20.03 -20.86
C PHE A 294 3.17 -20.57 -22.26
N GLU A 295 2.12 -21.37 -22.46
CA GLU A 295 1.80 -21.93 -23.77
C GLU A 295 1.31 -20.85 -24.75
N GLU A 296 0.41 -19.97 -24.33
CA GLU A 296 -0.17 -18.98 -25.23
C GLU A 296 0.80 -17.85 -25.58
N MET A 297 1.48 -17.27 -24.57
CA MET A 297 2.31 -16.07 -24.79
C MET A 297 3.76 -16.38 -25.14
N MET A 298 4.27 -17.57 -24.83
CA MET A 298 5.69 -17.90 -25.01
C MET A 298 5.99 -18.82 -26.19
N THR A 299 4.98 -19.50 -26.74
CA THR A 299 5.13 -20.25 -28.01
C THR A 299 5.75 -19.38 -29.11
N PRO A 300 5.29 -18.14 -29.36
CA PRO A 300 5.89 -17.29 -30.38
C PRO A 300 7.35 -16.91 -30.04
N ASP A 301 7.65 -16.58 -28.79
CA ASP A 301 9.00 -16.21 -28.35
C ASP A 301 9.99 -17.38 -28.44
N VAL A 302 9.54 -18.61 -28.21
CA VAL A 302 10.35 -19.82 -28.39
C VAL A 302 10.61 -20.07 -29.86
N LEU A 303 9.55 -20.12 -30.68
CA LEU A 303 9.66 -20.47 -32.10
C LEU A 303 10.45 -19.44 -32.90
N PHE A 304 10.24 -18.15 -32.62
CA PHE A 304 10.79 -17.07 -33.45
C PHE A 304 11.97 -16.33 -32.80
N ARG A 305 12.16 -16.41 -31.47
CA ARG A 305 13.25 -15.69 -30.75
C ARG A 305 14.22 -16.59 -29.98
N GLY A 306 14.10 -17.91 -30.06
CA GLY A 306 15.14 -18.85 -29.60
C GLY A 306 15.34 -18.97 -28.08
N ARG A 307 14.37 -18.56 -27.25
CA ARG A 307 14.48 -18.59 -25.76
C ARG A 307 14.05 -19.91 -25.10
N ALA A 308 14.24 -21.04 -25.79
CA ALA A 308 13.74 -22.35 -25.39
C ALA A 308 14.35 -22.93 -24.11
N GLN A 309 15.65 -22.74 -23.86
CA GLN A 309 16.32 -23.25 -22.66
C GLN A 309 15.77 -22.66 -21.37
N GLU A 310 15.60 -21.34 -21.35
CA GLU A 310 15.10 -20.63 -20.17
C GLU A 310 13.66 -21.01 -19.87
N LEU A 311 12.85 -21.25 -20.92
CA LEU A 311 11.50 -21.79 -20.76
C LEU A 311 11.53 -23.22 -20.22
N MET A 312 12.34 -24.11 -20.79
CA MET A 312 12.46 -25.51 -20.33
C MET A 312 12.87 -25.58 -18.86
N ARG A 313 13.87 -24.80 -18.46
CA ARG A 313 14.35 -24.73 -17.07
C ARG A 313 13.24 -24.29 -16.10
N ARG A 314 12.41 -23.32 -16.50
CA ARG A 314 11.29 -22.82 -15.69
C ARG A 314 10.10 -23.79 -15.64
N MET A 315 9.76 -24.42 -16.77
CA MET A 315 8.75 -25.47 -16.81
C MET A 315 9.19 -26.68 -15.97
N GLU A 316 10.46 -27.09 -16.04
CA GLU A 316 11.02 -28.14 -15.20
C GLU A 316 11.05 -27.77 -13.70
N ALA A 317 11.19 -26.49 -13.34
CA ALA A 317 11.04 -26.05 -11.95
C ALA A 317 9.58 -26.21 -11.47
N LEU A 318 8.61 -25.81 -12.29
CA LEU A 318 7.18 -25.92 -12.01
C LEU A 318 6.70 -27.38 -11.94
N LYS A 319 7.39 -28.28 -12.65
CA LYS A 319 7.16 -29.74 -12.62
C LYS A 319 7.36 -30.36 -11.24
N ASN A 320 8.30 -29.84 -10.46
CA ASN A 320 8.65 -30.43 -9.18
C ASN A 320 7.68 -30.03 -8.05
N ASP A 321 6.99 -28.90 -8.20
CA ASP A 321 6.11 -28.34 -7.16
C ASP A 321 4.64 -28.75 -7.31
N VAL A 322 4.20 -29.24 -8.47
CA VAL A 322 2.77 -29.39 -8.78
C VAL A 322 2.39 -30.87 -8.97
N SER A 323 1.64 -31.45 -8.02
CA SER A 323 1.06 -32.80 -8.15
C SER A 323 0.08 -32.94 -9.33
N SER A 324 -0.51 -31.82 -9.78
CA SER A 324 -1.34 -31.68 -10.99
C SER A 324 -0.54 -31.58 -12.29
N TRP A 325 0.81 -31.64 -12.26
CA TRP A 325 1.65 -31.62 -13.47
C TRP A 325 1.29 -32.74 -14.45
N GLN A 326 0.92 -33.91 -13.95
CA GLN A 326 0.50 -35.03 -14.79
C GLN A 326 -0.87 -34.83 -15.47
N LEU A 327 -1.71 -33.94 -14.94
CA LEU A 327 -3.04 -33.59 -15.47
C LEU A 327 -2.95 -32.47 -16.52
N LEU A 328 -2.10 -31.46 -16.31
CA LEU A 328 -1.90 -30.39 -17.31
C LEU A 328 -0.91 -30.76 -18.41
N ASN A 329 0.16 -31.51 -18.09
CA ASN A 329 1.27 -31.71 -19.03
C ASN A 329 1.23 -33.03 -19.82
N LYS A 330 0.26 -33.90 -19.56
CA LYS A 330 -0.11 -34.90 -20.57
C LYS A 330 -0.67 -34.23 -21.83
N ASP A 331 -1.09 -32.96 -21.74
CA ASP A 331 -1.73 -32.25 -22.83
C ASP A 331 -1.01 -31.03 -23.40
N GLY A 332 0.08 -30.58 -22.75
CA GLY A 332 0.83 -29.40 -23.17
C GLY A 332 1.70 -29.64 -24.39
N VAL A 333 1.25 -29.14 -25.55
CA VAL A 333 1.87 -29.38 -26.87
C VAL A 333 3.29 -28.82 -26.94
N LEU A 334 3.52 -27.62 -26.39
CA LEU A 334 4.83 -26.94 -26.46
C LEU A 334 5.88 -27.66 -25.61
N TYR A 335 5.52 -28.09 -24.40
CA TYR A 335 6.45 -28.81 -23.52
C TYR A 335 6.87 -30.16 -24.13
N GLN A 336 5.92 -30.93 -24.67
CA GLN A 336 6.21 -32.21 -25.32
C GLN A 336 7.12 -32.02 -26.53
N PHE A 337 6.87 -30.98 -27.33
CA PHE A 337 7.73 -30.61 -28.43
C PHE A 337 9.16 -30.28 -27.97
N LEU A 338 9.33 -29.43 -26.95
CA LEU A 338 10.64 -29.04 -26.43
C LEU A 338 11.38 -30.21 -25.76
N PHE A 339 10.65 -31.11 -25.09
CA PHE A 339 11.21 -32.34 -24.53
C PHE A 339 11.77 -33.25 -25.62
N ILE A 340 11.01 -33.47 -26.71
CA ILE A 340 11.48 -34.25 -27.86
C ILE A 340 12.70 -33.59 -28.50
N CYS A 341 12.70 -32.26 -28.65
CA CYS A 341 13.87 -31.52 -29.14
C CYS A 341 15.13 -31.77 -28.29
N LYS A 342 15.00 -31.73 -26.96
CA LYS A 342 16.11 -32.00 -26.02
C LYS A 342 16.63 -33.44 -26.16
N GLU A 343 15.74 -34.43 -26.15
CA GLU A 343 16.13 -35.85 -26.30
C GLU A 343 16.79 -36.13 -27.65
N VAL A 344 16.31 -35.51 -28.74
CA VAL A 344 16.92 -35.63 -30.08
C VAL A 344 18.32 -35.03 -30.08
N LEU A 345 18.52 -33.89 -29.42
CA LEU A 345 19.83 -33.27 -29.29
C LEU A 345 20.77 -34.17 -28.48
N ASP A 346 20.34 -34.69 -27.34
CA ASP A 346 21.14 -35.60 -26.51
C ASP A 346 21.57 -36.84 -27.31
N ILE A 347 20.64 -37.47 -28.05
CA ILE A 347 20.95 -38.64 -28.91
C ILE A 347 21.90 -38.26 -30.06
N SER A 348 21.77 -37.06 -30.62
CA SER A 348 22.62 -36.61 -31.74
C SER A 348 24.08 -36.37 -31.34
N GLN A 349 24.33 -36.04 -30.07
CA GLN A 349 25.66 -35.80 -29.52
C GLN A 349 26.40 -37.10 -29.13
N LEU A 350 25.71 -38.25 -29.10
CA LEU A 350 26.31 -39.54 -28.73
C LEU A 350 27.19 -40.12 -29.87
N SER A 351 28.19 -40.91 -29.48
CA SER A 351 29.05 -41.65 -30.42
C SER A 351 28.25 -42.63 -31.28
N HIS A 352 28.76 -42.99 -32.47
CA HIS A 352 28.02 -43.82 -33.44
C HIS A 352 27.58 -45.18 -32.86
N SER A 353 28.42 -45.81 -32.03
CA SER A 353 28.09 -47.07 -31.34
C SER A 353 27.00 -46.91 -30.27
N ALA A 354 26.98 -45.77 -29.57
CA ALA A 354 25.94 -45.44 -28.59
C ALA A 354 24.61 -45.08 -29.27
N ARG A 355 24.64 -44.38 -30.43
CA ARG A 355 23.43 -44.07 -31.21
C ARG A 355 22.68 -45.32 -31.66
N MET A 356 23.39 -46.39 -32.02
CA MET A 356 22.77 -47.68 -32.39
C MET A 356 22.07 -48.35 -31.21
N GLN A 357 22.56 -48.17 -29.97
CA GLN A 357 21.90 -48.66 -28.75
C GLN A 357 20.62 -47.88 -28.43
N HIS A 358 20.55 -46.60 -28.82
CA HIS A 358 19.38 -45.73 -28.66
C HIS A 358 18.39 -45.78 -29.86
N SER A 359 18.60 -46.66 -30.85
CA SER A 359 17.70 -46.76 -32.02
C SER A 359 16.24 -47.11 -31.64
N ALA A 360 16.05 -47.97 -30.63
CA ALA A 360 14.72 -48.28 -30.10
C ALA A 360 14.03 -47.06 -29.46
N ARG A 361 14.81 -46.24 -28.73
CA ARG A 361 14.32 -44.98 -28.13
C ARG A 361 14.01 -43.93 -29.19
N ALA A 362 14.79 -43.86 -30.26
CA ALA A 362 14.50 -42.98 -31.39
C ALA A 362 13.18 -43.36 -32.10
N GLN A 363 12.89 -44.66 -32.25
CA GLN A 363 11.61 -45.13 -32.81
C GLN A 363 10.42 -44.80 -31.89
N GLU A 364 10.60 -44.89 -30.57
CA GLU A 364 9.61 -44.48 -29.58
C GLU A 364 9.30 -42.98 -29.68
N LEU A 365 10.34 -42.14 -29.80
CA LEU A 365 10.19 -40.69 -29.98
C LEU A 365 9.49 -40.32 -31.30
N VAL A 366 9.66 -41.10 -32.38
CA VAL A 366 8.90 -40.91 -33.64
C VAL A 366 7.41 -41.14 -33.42
N LEU A 367 7.03 -42.16 -32.65
CA LEU A 367 5.63 -42.44 -32.35
C LEU A 367 5.01 -41.30 -31.52
N TYR A 368 5.72 -40.82 -30.50
CA TYR A 368 5.29 -39.67 -29.71
C TYR A 368 5.15 -38.39 -30.55
N LEU A 369 6.09 -38.14 -31.47
CA LEU A 369 6.03 -36.98 -32.35
C LEU A 369 4.85 -37.04 -33.33
N ARG A 370 4.50 -38.24 -33.82
CA ARG A 370 3.31 -38.42 -34.67
C ARG A 370 2.01 -38.16 -33.90
N GLU A 371 1.91 -38.67 -32.68
CA GLU A 371 0.78 -38.37 -31.80
C GLU A 371 0.67 -36.86 -31.55
N LEU A 372 1.79 -36.19 -31.25
CA LEU A 372 1.84 -34.74 -31.07
C LEU A 372 1.38 -33.97 -32.31
N LYS A 373 1.78 -34.39 -33.52
CA LYS A 373 1.34 -33.79 -34.78
C LYS A 373 -0.18 -33.89 -34.98
N THR A 374 -0.76 -35.07 -34.73
CA THR A 374 -2.22 -35.24 -34.84
C THR A 374 -2.99 -34.35 -33.86
N ARG A 375 -2.41 -34.07 -32.70
CA ARG A 375 -2.97 -33.14 -31.72
C ARG A 375 -2.87 -31.69 -32.16
N ILE A 376 -1.72 -31.26 -32.68
CA ILE A 376 -1.53 -29.91 -33.24
C ILE A 376 -2.52 -29.64 -34.38
N GLU A 377 -2.74 -30.63 -35.24
CA GLU A 377 -3.67 -30.55 -36.36
C GLU A 377 -5.15 -30.50 -35.90
N GLY A 378 -5.47 -31.24 -34.84
CA GLY A 378 -6.81 -31.26 -34.22
C GLY A 378 -7.15 -30.00 -33.41
N ASP A 379 -6.15 -29.28 -32.91
CA ASP A 379 -6.28 -28.07 -32.07
C ASP A 379 -6.44 -26.78 -32.90
N ASN A 380 -6.70 -26.88 -34.21
CA ASN A 380 -7.00 -25.76 -35.11
C ASN A 380 -8.41 -25.15 -34.89
N ALA A 381 -9.06 -25.43 -33.78
CA ALA A 381 -10.29 -24.74 -33.42
C ALA A 381 -10.00 -23.24 -33.24
N PRO A 382 -10.83 -22.33 -33.78
CA PRO A 382 -10.66 -20.91 -33.55
C PRO A 382 -10.75 -20.65 -32.05
N CYS A 383 -9.65 -20.22 -31.43
CA CYS A 383 -9.61 -19.82 -30.04
C CYS A 383 -10.27 -18.44 -29.90
N TYR A 384 -11.58 -18.39 -30.12
CA TYR A 384 -12.46 -17.36 -29.58
C TYR A 384 -13.28 -18.00 -28.47
N LYS A 385 -12.62 -18.52 -27.43
CA LYS A 385 -13.23 -18.49 -26.11
C LYS A 385 -12.87 -17.14 -25.53
N GLY A 386 -13.77 -16.18 -25.73
CA GLY A 386 -13.72 -14.84 -25.14
C GLY A 386 -13.86 -14.87 -23.62
N GLY A 387 -12.92 -15.52 -22.95
CA GLY A 387 -12.53 -15.18 -21.60
C GLY A 387 -11.31 -14.28 -21.74
N SER A 388 -11.53 -13.00 -22.06
CA SER A 388 -10.53 -11.98 -21.80
C SER A 388 -10.16 -12.13 -20.33
N PHE A 389 -9.03 -12.77 -20.04
CA PHE A 389 -8.28 -12.41 -18.85
C PHE A 389 -8.02 -10.93 -19.06
N GLY A 390 -8.74 -10.07 -18.33
CA GLY A 390 -8.75 -8.62 -18.46
C GLY A 390 -7.41 -7.98 -18.09
N THR A 391 -6.35 -8.47 -18.72
CA THR A 391 -4.93 -8.25 -18.43
C THR A 391 -4.40 -7.04 -19.18
N GLY A 392 -5.21 -6.41 -20.04
CA GLY A 392 -4.79 -5.24 -20.82
C GLY A 392 -3.59 -5.51 -21.73
N LEU A 393 -3.22 -6.79 -21.93
CA LEU A 393 -2.20 -7.21 -22.86
C LEU A 393 -2.79 -7.08 -24.26
N ASP A 394 -2.47 -5.96 -24.90
CA ASP A 394 -2.86 -5.62 -26.27
C ASP A 394 -2.79 -6.83 -27.21
N GLU A 395 -3.95 -7.20 -27.79
CA GLU A 395 -4.10 -8.23 -28.83
C GLU A 395 -3.28 -7.90 -30.11
N THR A 396 -2.71 -6.70 -30.19
CA THR A 396 -2.11 -6.12 -31.40
C THR A 396 -0.69 -6.61 -31.69
N SER A 397 -0.09 -7.45 -30.84
CA SER A 397 1.27 -8.00 -31.06
C SER A 397 1.42 -9.51 -30.91
N SER A 398 0.33 -10.24 -30.64
CA SER A 398 0.37 -11.69 -30.52
C SER A 398 0.33 -12.35 -31.89
N ILE A 399 1.33 -13.18 -32.20
CA ILE A 399 1.34 -13.99 -33.43
C ILE A 399 0.15 -14.97 -33.35
N PRO A 400 -0.74 -15.04 -34.36
CA PRO A 400 -1.91 -15.91 -34.30
C PRO A 400 -1.51 -17.36 -34.02
N ARG A 401 -2.26 -18.04 -33.15
CA ARG A 401 -2.00 -19.44 -32.76
C ARG A 401 -1.93 -20.39 -33.97
N SER A 402 -2.66 -20.11 -35.04
CA SER A 402 -2.58 -20.85 -36.30
C SER A 402 -1.21 -20.77 -36.97
N VAL A 403 -0.54 -19.62 -36.89
CA VAL A 403 0.82 -19.42 -37.42
C VAL A 403 1.83 -20.18 -36.54
N CYS A 404 1.67 -20.11 -35.22
CA CYS A 404 2.49 -20.88 -34.28
C CYS A 404 2.33 -22.40 -34.48
N ASN A 405 1.10 -22.88 -34.65
CA ASN A 405 0.79 -24.28 -34.90
C ASN A 405 1.39 -24.77 -36.23
N ALA A 406 1.29 -23.95 -37.29
CA ALA A 406 1.90 -24.27 -38.58
C ALA A 406 3.43 -24.39 -38.48
N GLU A 407 4.08 -23.48 -37.73
CA GLU A 407 5.53 -23.53 -37.52
C GLU A 407 5.95 -24.71 -36.62
N LEU A 408 5.21 -25.00 -35.55
CA LEU A 408 5.39 -26.20 -34.72
C LEU A 408 5.28 -27.48 -35.56
N LEU A 409 4.26 -27.56 -36.43
CA LEU A 409 4.04 -28.71 -37.31
C LEU A 409 5.18 -28.87 -38.32
N SER A 410 5.65 -27.76 -38.90
CA SER A 410 6.83 -27.72 -39.77
C SER A 410 8.07 -28.25 -39.05
N CYS A 411 8.34 -27.77 -37.84
CA CYS A 411 9.48 -28.20 -37.04
C CYS A 411 9.36 -29.68 -36.62
N ALA A 412 8.15 -30.14 -36.27
CA ALA A 412 7.87 -31.54 -35.95
C ALA A 412 8.12 -32.45 -37.17
N CYS A 413 7.73 -32.05 -38.39
CA CYS A 413 8.05 -32.80 -39.61
C CYS A 413 9.58 -32.94 -39.82
N LEU A 414 10.32 -31.88 -39.55
CA LEU A 414 11.78 -31.86 -39.68
C LEU A 414 12.46 -32.75 -38.63
N LEU A 415 11.98 -32.73 -37.39
CA LEU A 415 12.46 -33.62 -36.32
C LEU A 415 12.15 -35.09 -36.61
N GLU A 416 10.97 -35.39 -37.17
CA GLU A 416 10.60 -36.76 -37.55
C GLU A 416 11.55 -37.33 -38.60
N MET A 417 11.86 -36.55 -39.65
CA MET A 417 12.83 -36.97 -40.67
C MET A 417 14.22 -37.22 -40.08
N ARG A 418 14.66 -36.40 -39.11
CA ARG A 418 15.93 -36.59 -38.41
C ARG A 418 15.93 -37.84 -37.55
N LEU A 419 14.87 -38.08 -36.78
CA LEU A 419 14.74 -39.28 -35.94
C LEU A 419 14.71 -40.56 -36.79
N ILE A 420 14.02 -40.55 -37.93
CA ILE A 420 14.02 -41.68 -38.87
C ILE A 420 15.44 -41.91 -39.41
N ALA A 421 16.15 -40.86 -39.83
CA ALA A 421 17.53 -40.98 -40.29
C ALA A 421 18.49 -41.51 -39.21
N LEU A 422 18.34 -41.03 -37.96
CA LEU A 422 19.11 -41.52 -36.81
C LEU A 422 18.80 -42.99 -36.49
N SER A 423 17.53 -43.40 -36.56
CA SER A 423 17.12 -44.79 -36.32
C SER A 423 17.69 -45.78 -37.35
N GLN A 424 17.99 -45.28 -38.56
CA GLN A 424 18.61 -46.03 -39.66
C GLN A 424 20.15 -45.95 -39.66
N GLY A 425 20.75 -45.30 -38.67
CA GLY A 425 22.22 -45.18 -38.53
C GLY A 425 22.86 -44.15 -39.47
N ALA A 426 22.07 -43.31 -40.16
CA ALA A 426 22.58 -42.30 -41.07
C ALA A 426 23.17 -41.09 -40.31
N SER A 427 24.27 -40.53 -40.83
CA SER A 427 24.83 -39.26 -40.35
C SER A 427 23.96 -38.10 -40.83
N VAL A 428 23.48 -37.28 -39.90
CA VAL A 428 22.58 -36.16 -40.18
C VAL A 428 23.39 -34.90 -40.53
N PHE A 429 23.70 -34.76 -41.84
CA PHE A 429 24.03 -33.58 -42.68
C PHE A 429 25.46 -33.01 -42.83
N MET A 430 25.78 -32.56 -44.07
CA MET A 430 26.27 -31.23 -44.55
C MET A 430 26.48 -31.34 -46.10
N GLU A 431 25.86 -30.57 -47.01
CA GLU A 431 26.47 -29.31 -47.52
C GLU A 431 25.58 -28.39 -48.41
N HIS A 432 24.36 -28.74 -48.90
CA HIS A 432 23.73 -27.99 -50.04
C HIS A 432 22.29 -27.44 -49.86
N ALA A 433 21.83 -27.10 -48.66
CA ALA A 433 20.46 -26.54 -48.47
C ALA A 433 20.45 -25.04 -48.10
N GLY A 434 21.20 -24.19 -48.80
CA GLY A 434 21.50 -22.80 -48.40
C GLY A 434 20.34 -21.81 -48.14
N SER A 435 19.09 -22.11 -48.52
CA SER A 435 17.94 -21.19 -48.29
C SER A 435 16.95 -21.68 -47.23
N GLN A 436 16.65 -22.99 -47.19
CA GLN A 436 15.83 -23.58 -46.12
C GLN A 436 16.61 -23.72 -44.81
N TRP A 437 17.93 -23.86 -44.86
CA TRP A 437 18.78 -23.94 -43.67
C TRP A 437 18.84 -22.63 -42.89
N ARG A 438 18.59 -21.45 -43.50
CA ARG A 438 18.46 -20.20 -42.70
C ARG A 438 17.18 -20.15 -41.87
N ARG A 439 16.11 -20.83 -42.31
CA ARG A 439 14.88 -21.01 -41.50
C ARG A 439 15.08 -22.08 -40.42
N LEU A 440 15.88 -23.11 -40.73
CA LEU A 440 16.22 -24.23 -39.82
C LEU A 440 17.42 -24.00 -38.90
N LYS A 441 18.23 -22.95 -39.11
CA LYS A 441 19.31 -22.50 -38.21
C LYS A 441 18.77 -22.11 -36.84
N VAL A 442 17.49 -21.74 -36.79
CA VAL A 442 16.76 -21.37 -35.57
C VAL A 442 16.40 -22.61 -34.75
N ALA A 443 16.05 -23.75 -35.38
CA ALA A 443 15.88 -25.06 -34.72
C ALA A 443 17.13 -25.55 -33.96
N SER A 444 18.29 -24.93 -34.18
CA SER A 444 19.52 -25.12 -33.40
C SER A 444 20.27 -23.81 -33.04
N GLU A 445 19.57 -22.70 -32.84
CA GLU A 445 19.81 -21.90 -31.61
C GLU A 445 18.88 -22.40 -30.48
N LEU A 446 17.91 -23.26 -30.83
CA LEU A 446 16.74 -23.64 -30.05
C LEU A 446 16.98 -24.55 -28.83
N VAL A 447 18.22 -24.84 -28.42
CA VAL A 447 18.58 -25.14 -27.01
C VAL A 447 20.01 -24.62 -26.73
N SER A 448 20.39 -23.44 -27.25
CA SER A 448 21.70 -22.74 -27.24
C SER A 448 23.01 -23.59 -27.18
N PHE A 449 23.86 -23.43 -28.20
CA PHE A 449 25.23 -23.93 -28.12
C PHE A 449 25.97 -23.21 -26.97
N SER A 450 26.36 -24.00 -25.97
CA SER A 450 27.53 -23.87 -25.11
C SER A 450 28.20 -22.48 -25.02
N CYS A 451 28.07 -21.86 -23.85
CA CYS A 451 28.93 -20.83 -23.27
C CYS A 451 30.27 -20.59 -24.03
N THR A 452 30.45 -19.40 -24.59
CA THR A 452 31.74 -18.69 -24.52
C THR A 452 31.49 -17.20 -24.34
N ASP A 453 32.01 -16.66 -23.25
CA ASP A 453 32.14 -15.22 -23.01
C ASP A 453 32.82 -14.56 -24.22
N ALA A 454 32.12 -13.62 -24.85
CA ALA A 454 32.76 -12.61 -25.68
C ALA A 454 31.87 -11.36 -25.72
N GLU A 455 32.29 -10.34 -24.98
CA GLU A 455 31.86 -8.97 -25.19
C GLU A 455 32.00 -8.62 -26.67
N TRP A 456 30.91 -8.29 -27.35
CA TRP A 456 30.98 -7.60 -28.64
C TRP A 456 30.08 -6.38 -28.64
N SER A 457 30.79 -5.26 -28.63
CA SER A 457 30.38 -3.88 -28.81
C SER A 457 29.43 -3.65 -29.99
N TYR A 458 28.53 -2.68 -29.80
CA TYR A 458 27.72 -2.02 -30.81
C TYR A 458 28.47 -1.81 -32.14
N SER A 459 27.92 -2.33 -33.23
CA SER A 459 28.16 -1.81 -34.59
C SER A 459 26.83 -1.69 -35.31
N ALA A 460 26.52 -0.47 -35.72
CA ALA A 460 25.32 -0.09 -36.44
C ALA A 460 25.44 -0.49 -37.91
N ASP A 461 24.81 -1.60 -38.32
CA ASP A 461 24.64 -1.95 -39.74
C ASP A 461 23.49 -2.97 -39.97
N ALA A 462 22.35 -2.76 -39.31
CA ALA A 462 21.14 -3.58 -39.50
C ALA A 462 19.91 -2.75 -39.91
N ILE A 463 20.12 -1.68 -40.67
CA ILE A 463 19.05 -0.95 -41.38
C ILE A 463 19.20 -1.27 -42.87
N GLY A 464 18.72 -2.45 -43.27
CA GLY A 464 18.78 -2.87 -44.68
C GLY A 464 17.79 -3.96 -45.08
N ALA A 465 17.11 -4.62 -44.14
CA ALA A 465 16.27 -5.78 -44.44
C ALA A 465 14.75 -5.53 -44.36
N PHE A 466 14.30 -4.26 -44.29
CA PHE A 466 12.87 -3.93 -44.17
C PHE A 466 12.13 -3.66 -45.50
N ASN A 467 12.81 -3.72 -46.66
CA ASN A 467 12.24 -3.32 -47.95
C ASN A 467 11.83 -4.47 -48.90
N VAL A 468 11.71 -5.71 -48.44
CA VAL A 468 11.34 -6.85 -49.32
C VAL A 468 9.88 -7.30 -49.15
N PHE A 469 9.11 -6.76 -48.20
CA PHE A 469 7.74 -7.22 -47.92
C PHE A 469 6.60 -6.48 -48.65
N GLN A 470 6.88 -5.57 -49.59
CA GLN A 470 5.84 -4.88 -50.38
C GLN A 470 5.60 -5.43 -51.79
N GLY A 471 6.18 -6.58 -52.16
CA GLY A 471 6.16 -7.08 -53.54
C GLY A 471 5.18 -8.21 -53.89
N VAL A 472 4.44 -8.81 -52.94
CA VAL A 472 3.68 -10.05 -53.22
C VAL A 472 2.26 -10.04 -52.63
N CYS A 473 1.55 -8.91 -52.76
CA CYS A 473 0.09 -8.89 -52.73
C CYS A 473 -0.41 -8.41 -54.10
N GLY A 474 -0.47 -9.36 -55.04
CA GLY A 474 -1.08 -9.19 -56.34
C GLY A 474 -1.30 -10.55 -56.96
N VAL A 475 -2.58 -10.89 -57.22
CA VAL A 475 -3.07 -12.05 -57.99
C VAL A 475 -3.21 -13.36 -57.18
N VAL A 476 -4.31 -13.53 -56.43
CA VAL A 476 -5.58 -14.23 -56.76
C VAL A 476 -6.47 -14.19 -55.52
#